data_AF-A0A1F6VJU6-F1
#
_entry.id   AF-A0A1F6VJU6-F1
#
_cell.length_a   1.000
_cell.length_b   1.000
_cell.length_c   1.000
_cell.angle_alpha   90.00
_cell.angle_beta   90.00
_cell.angle_gamma   90.00
#
_symmetry.space_group_name_H-M   'P 1'
#
loop_
_entity.id
_entity.type
_entity.pdbx_description
1 polymer ?
#
loop_
_entity_poly.entity_id
_entity_poly.type
_entity_poly.pdbx_seq_one_letter_code
_entity_poly.pdbx_strand_id
1 'polypeptide(L)'
;MQSETKIHSTSPHTFLQKGVGASSVQACQNCKQNFVIEPEDFLFYEKINVPPPTFCPECRLVRRMMWRNERFLYKRSCNSCEKKIIAMYPEKTVFPVYCIECWRSDKWDAIDQGRDYDFSKPFFEQWLDLFNSVPRPALGQNGTNINAEYANFVQDVKNVYLSTSVIWNSEDVYYSTNVTSASKNIVDSLNIDSSEFIYESIGCTRNYRTAFCFWSRECIDSAFLAYCVNVTNCIGCVNLRNVSYHIFNKKYTKEEFEKKKEELALYMKSGFKAFKEKFKKFMLEFPVRYANIVHSVNSTGDDLYNCKNVQWGFSTKDAENVKYSYRCPGPKDSMDVTHLGHGELIYEHAMGGSDPSRNCKFIIWGSPALEDVSYSDFCASSSNLFGCIGLKNKSYCILNKKYSKEDYEKLMSKIIDHMNKMPYT
;
A
#
# COMPACT_ATOMS: atom_id res chain seq x y z
N MET A 1 -39.87 44.65 5.56
CA MET A 1 -39.12 44.43 4.30
C MET A 1 -37.99 43.47 4.58
N GLN A 2 -38.00 42.28 3.99
CA GLN A 2 -36.83 41.40 3.90
C GLN A 2 -36.20 41.62 2.53
N SER A 3 -34.87 41.65 2.45
CA SER A 3 -34.13 41.72 1.18
C SER A 3 -33.44 40.39 0.94
N GLU A 4 -34.05 39.54 0.11
CA GLU A 4 -33.48 38.26 -0.30
C GLU A 4 -32.24 38.49 -1.19
N THR A 5 -31.07 38.02 -0.76
CA THR A 5 -29.88 37.97 -1.63
C THR A 5 -29.88 36.66 -2.40
N LYS A 6 -30.28 36.70 -3.67
CA LYS A 6 -30.33 35.52 -4.55
C LYS A 6 -28.93 34.93 -4.76
N ILE A 7 -28.77 33.64 -4.43
CA ILE A 7 -27.59 32.86 -4.84
C ILE A 7 -27.75 32.54 -6.32
N HIS A 8 -26.94 33.17 -7.18
CA HIS A 8 -26.90 32.85 -8.60
C HIS A 8 -26.10 31.58 -8.87
N SER A 9 -26.72 30.61 -9.56
CA SER A 9 -26.06 29.41 -10.06
C SER A 9 -25.11 29.76 -11.22
N THR A 10 -23.80 29.58 -11.00
CA THR A 10 -22.78 29.79 -12.04
C THR A 10 -22.57 28.53 -12.87
N SER A 11 -22.63 28.69 -14.20
CA SER A 11 -22.31 27.65 -15.19
C SER A 11 -20.84 27.17 -15.09
N PRO A 12 -20.50 25.91 -15.47
CA PRO A 12 -19.14 25.39 -15.35
C PRO A 12 -18.06 26.14 -16.17
N HIS A 13 -18.46 26.86 -17.22
CA HIS A 13 -17.52 27.45 -18.19
C HIS A 13 -17.14 28.90 -17.85
N THR A 14 -16.41 29.13 -16.75
CA THR A 14 -15.70 30.40 -16.50
C THR A 14 -14.40 30.24 -15.71
N PHE A 15 -13.61 29.20 -16.04
CA PHE A 15 -12.24 29.02 -15.55
C PHE A 15 -11.20 29.60 -16.52
N LEU A 16 -11.35 30.89 -16.85
CA LEU A 16 -10.32 31.68 -17.52
C LEU A 16 -10.21 33.04 -16.82
N GLN A 17 -8.98 33.49 -16.55
CA GLN A 17 -8.67 34.81 -15.97
C GLN A 17 -9.28 35.13 -14.59
N LYS A 18 -9.16 34.21 -13.63
CA LYS A 18 -8.83 34.63 -12.25
C LYS A 18 -7.31 34.48 -12.06
N GLY A 19 -6.68 35.51 -11.53
CA GLY A 19 -5.22 35.56 -11.37
C GLY A 19 -4.71 34.50 -10.39
N VAL A 20 -3.51 33.98 -10.68
CA VAL A 20 -2.77 33.10 -9.75
C VAL A 20 -2.51 33.86 -8.45
N GLY A 21 -3.09 33.41 -7.33
CA GLY A 21 -2.92 34.06 -6.03
C GLY A 21 -4.05 33.99 -5.00
N ALA A 22 -5.11 33.19 -5.20
CA ALA A 22 -6.18 33.02 -4.22
C ALA A 22 -6.58 31.54 -4.05
N SER A 23 -6.60 31.06 -2.81
CA SER A 23 -7.09 29.72 -2.44
C SER A 23 -8.62 29.64 -2.51
N SER A 24 -9.15 28.42 -2.58
CA SER A 24 -10.58 28.16 -2.72
C SER A 24 -11.10 27.27 -1.59
N VAL A 25 -12.25 27.61 -1.02
CA VAL A 25 -12.92 26.83 0.04
C VAL A 25 -14.13 26.12 -0.55
N GLN A 26 -14.19 24.80 -0.41
CA GLN A 26 -15.28 23.97 -0.94
C GLN A 26 -15.87 23.06 0.13
N ALA A 27 -17.19 22.83 0.08
CA ALA A 27 -17.88 21.87 0.93
C ALA A 27 -17.77 20.45 0.35
N CYS A 28 -17.24 19.51 1.12
CA CYS A 28 -17.09 18.11 0.75
C CYS A 28 -18.45 17.47 0.40
N GLN A 29 -18.58 16.87 -0.78
CA GLN A 29 -19.80 16.21 -1.20
C GLN A 29 -20.25 15.10 -0.24
N ASN A 30 -19.33 14.38 0.40
CA ASN A 30 -19.66 13.34 1.37
C ASN A 30 -20.00 13.93 2.77
N CYS A 31 -18.98 14.32 3.54
CA CYS A 31 -19.15 14.71 4.95
C CYS A 31 -19.64 16.16 5.18
N LYS A 32 -19.89 16.92 4.11
CA LYS A 32 -20.33 18.33 4.09
C LYS A 32 -19.39 19.33 4.79
N GLN A 33 -18.24 18.87 5.30
CA GLN A 33 -17.21 19.73 5.89
C GLN A 33 -16.46 20.53 4.82
N ASN A 34 -16.06 21.75 5.16
CA ASN A 34 -15.25 22.56 4.27
C ASN A 34 -13.80 22.05 4.21
N PHE A 35 -13.20 22.10 3.03
CA PHE A 35 -11.77 21.88 2.81
C PHE A 35 -11.22 22.95 1.85
N VAL A 36 -9.91 23.17 1.91
CA VAL A 36 -9.21 24.15 1.07
C VAL A 36 -8.56 23.45 -0.12
N ILE A 37 -8.60 24.12 -1.27
CA ILE A 37 -7.78 23.83 -2.45
C ILE A 37 -6.87 25.05 -2.66
N GLU A 38 -5.56 24.84 -2.56
CA GLU A 38 -4.57 25.91 -2.64
C GLU A 38 -4.29 26.32 -4.10
N PRO A 39 -3.72 27.51 -4.37
CA PRO A 39 -3.41 27.95 -5.74
C PRO A 39 -2.53 26.94 -6.50
N GLU A 40 -1.60 26.30 -5.81
CA GLU A 40 -0.67 25.30 -6.35
C GLU A 40 -1.36 23.97 -6.67
N ASP A 41 -2.48 23.66 -6.00
CA ASP A 41 -3.25 22.43 -6.25
C ASP A 41 -3.96 22.49 -7.61
N PHE A 42 -4.48 23.66 -7.98
CA PHE A 42 -5.06 23.88 -9.31
C PHE A 42 -4.05 23.63 -10.44
N LEU A 43 -2.80 24.07 -10.25
CA LEU A 43 -1.70 23.80 -11.19
C LEU A 43 -1.39 22.31 -11.30
N PHE A 44 -1.53 21.54 -10.22
CA PHE A 44 -1.39 20.08 -10.26
C PHE A 44 -2.55 19.39 -11.01
N TYR A 45 -3.81 19.80 -10.78
CA TYR A 45 -4.96 19.22 -11.48
C TYR A 45 -4.94 19.54 -12.99
N GLU A 46 -4.54 20.75 -13.37
CA GLU A 46 -4.30 21.14 -14.77
C GLU A 46 -3.19 20.31 -15.41
N LYS A 47 -2.03 20.19 -14.73
CA LYS A 47 -0.87 19.38 -15.18
C LYS A 47 -1.21 17.94 -15.53
N ILE A 48 -2.20 17.34 -14.88
CA ILE A 48 -2.64 15.96 -15.13
C ILE A 48 -3.98 15.85 -15.87
N ASN A 49 -4.57 16.97 -16.30
CA ASN A 49 -5.86 17.05 -17.01
C ASN A 49 -7.02 16.35 -16.28
N VAL A 50 -7.33 16.81 -15.07
CA VAL A 50 -8.47 16.33 -14.25
C VAL A 50 -9.19 17.49 -13.56
N PRO A 51 -10.47 17.36 -13.19
CA PRO A 51 -11.13 18.34 -12.32
C PRO A 51 -10.60 18.25 -10.88
N PRO A 52 -10.53 19.38 -10.13
CA PRO A 52 -10.28 19.38 -8.70
C PRO A 52 -11.31 18.52 -7.93
N PRO A 53 -10.93 17.92 -6.78
CA PRO A 53 -11.77 16.98 -6.07
C PRO A 53 -12.95 17.66 -5.41
N THR A 54 -14.12 17.02 -5.48
CA THR A 54 -15.32 17.39 -4.72
C THR A 54 -15.40 16.70 -3.35
N PHE A 55 -14.50 15.74 -3.09
CA PHE A 55 -14.38 14.99 -1.84
C PHE A 55 -13.15 15.45 -1.06
N CYS A 56 -13.32 15.70 0.24
CA CYS A 56 -12.20 16.03 1.12
C CYS A 56 -11.20 14.86 1.24
N PRO A 57 -9.93 15.14 1.61
CA PRO A 57 -8.85 14.15 1.69
C PRO A 57 -9.16 12.86 2.47
N GLU A 58 -9.86 12.99 3.58
CA GLU A 58 -10.22 11.86 4.44
C GLU A 58 -11.25 10.94 3.77
N CYS A 59 -12.27 11.52 3.13
CA CYS A 59 -13.28 10.76 2.40
C CYS A 59 -12.70 10.03 1.17
N ARG A 60 -11.63 10.59 0.58
CA ARG A 60 -10.82 9.91 -0.43
C ARG A 60 -10.04 8.74 0.19
N LEU A 61 -9.32 8.94 1.29
CA LEU A 61 -8.60 7.86 2.00
C LEU A 61 -9.52 6.68 2.38
N VAL A 62 -10.73 6.95 2.90
CA VAL A 62 -11.72 5.91 3.21
C VAL A 62 -12.12 5.11 1.97
N ARG A 63 -12.48 5.79 0.86
CA ARG A 63 -12.85 5.14 -0.42
C ARG A 63 -11.80 4.16 -0.91
N ARG A 64 -10.50 4.46 -0.71
CA ARG A 64 -9.41 3.56 -1.07
C ARG A 64 -9.33 2.36 -0.15
N MET A 65 -9.26 2.58 1.16
CA MET A 65 -9.08 1.51 2.15
C MET A 65 -10.19 0.45 2.11
N MET A 66 -11.41 0.81 1.70
CA MET A 66 -12.54 -0.11 1.52
C MET A 66 -12.24 -1.31 0.59
N TRP A 67 -11.34 -1.16 -0.39
CA TRP A 67 -11.10 -2.20 -1.40
C TRP A 67 -10.06 -3.26 -1.00
N ARG A 68 -9.34 -3.09 0.11
CA ARG A 68 -8.20 -3.96 0.49
C ARG A 68 -8.50 -4.80 1.74
N ASN A 69 -9.20 -5.92 1.57
CA ASN A 69 -9.47 -6.85 2.67
C ASN A 69 -8.27 -7.77 2.98
N GLU A 70 -7.36 -7.27 3.81
CA GLU A 70 -6.20 -8.04 4.30
C GLU A 70 -6.52 -9.05 5.41
N ARG A 71 -7.69 -8.95 6.06
CA ARG A 71 -7.90 -9.47 7.43
C ARG A 71 -8.99 -10.54 7.56
N PHE A 72 -10.05 -10.47 6.76
CA PHE A 72 -11.19 -11.38 6.87
C PHE A 72 -11.22 -12.37 5.72
N LEU A 73 -10.95 -13.62 6.04
CA LEU A 73 -10.96 -14.71 5.07
C LEU A 73 -12.07 -15.70 5.37
N TYR A 74 -12.78 -16.09 4.31
CA TYR A 74 -14.02 -16.86 4.37
C TYR A 74 -13.84 -18.19 3.66
N LYS A 75 -14.38 -19.26 4.27
CA LYS A 75 -14.58 -20.54 3.59
C LYS A 75 -15.82 -20.44 2.72
N ARG A 76 -15.65 -20.50 1.40
CA ARG A 76 -16.73 -20.45 0.39
C ARG A 76 -16.56 -21.54 -0.66
N SER A 77 -17.52 -21.69 -1.58
CA SER A 77 -17.28 -22.39 -2.85
C SER A 77 -16.74 -21.45 -3.93
N CYS A 78 -15.90 -21.98 -4.80
CA CYS A 78 -15.51 -21.32 -6.05
C CYS A 78 -16.72 -21.24 -6.99
N ASN A 79 -17.04 -20.05 -7.51
CA ASN A 79 -18.18 -19.84 -8.41
C ASN A 79 -17.97 -20.40 -9.84
N SER A 80 -16.78 -20.96 -10.16
CA SER A 80 -16.47 -21.60 -11.46
C SER A 80 -16.32 -23.12 -11.39
N CYS A 81 -15.90 -23.68 -10.25
CA CYS A 81 -15.59 -25.12 -10.12
C CYS A 81 -16.04 -25.77 -8.80
N GLU A 82 -16.84 -25.07 -8.01
CA GLU A 82 -17.49 -25.49 -6.75
C GLU A 82 -16.55 -25.89 -5.59
N LYS A 83 -15.26 -26.17 -5.86
CA LYS A 83 -14.19 -26.45 -4.89
C LYS A 83 -14.32 -25.52 -3.68
N LYS A 84 -14.22 -26.08 -2.47
CA LYS A 84 -14.14 -25.28 -1.24
C LYS A 84 -12.80 -24.56 -1.20
N ILE A 85 -12.85 -23.25 -0.96
CA ILE A 85 -11.72 -22.33 -1.05
C ILE A 85 -11.72 -21.34 0.12
N ILE A 86 -10.56 -20.75 0.35
CA ILE A 86 -10.38 -19.57 1.19
C ILE A 86 -10.45 -18.34 0.28
N ALA A 87 -11.18 -17.30 0.68
CA ALA A 87 -11.35 -16.09 -0.10
C ALA A 87 -11.45 -14.82 0.77
N MET A 88 -11.04 -13.68 0.24
CA MET A 88 -11.21 -12.36 0.87
C MET A 88 -12.64 -11.79 0.77
N TYR A 89 -13.62 -12.61 0.39
CA TYR A 89 -14.99 -12.17 0.15
C TYR A 89 -16.03 -13.09 0.83
N PRO A 90 -16.98 -12.55 1.61
CA PRO A 90 -18.03 -13.33 2.26
C PRO A 90 -18.96 -13.97 1.24
N GLU A 91 -19.67 -15.02 1.63
CA GLU A 91 -20.62 -15.75 0.76
C GLU A 91 -21.63 -14.82 0.07
N LYS A 92 -22.08 -13.78 0.78
CA LYS A 92 -23.04 -12.76 0.30
C LYS A 92 -22.42 -11.64 -0.57
N THR A 93 -21.21 -11.81 -1.09
CA THR A 93 -20.66 -10.85 -2.06
C THR A 93 -21.43 -10.91 -3.38
N VAL A 94 -21.60 -9.76 -4.05
CA VAL A 94 -22.49 -9.64 -5.21
C VAL A 94 -21.89 -10.17 -6.53
N PHE A 95 -20.57 -10.37 -6.57
CA PHE A 95 -19.81 -10.78 -7.75
C PHE A 95 -19.29 -12.23 -7.67
N PRO A 96 -19.04 -12.91 -8.81
CA PRO A 96 -18.45 -14.25 -8.80
C PRO A 96 -17.03 -14.24 -8.21
N VAL A 97 -16.68 -15.28 -7.44
CA VAL A 97 -15.33 -15.44 -6.86
C VAL A 97 -14.72 -16.76 -7.31
N TYR A 98 -13.57 -16.68 -7.99
CA TYR A 98 -12.89 -17.83 -8.59
C TYR A 98 -11.65 -18.24 -7.77
N CYS A 99 -11.39 -19.55 -7.67
CA CYS A 99 -10.10 -20.05 -7.21
C CYS A 99 -8.99 -19.58 -8.16
N ILE A 100 -7.74 -19.58 -7.68
CA ILE A 100 -6.60 -19.05 -8.45
C ILE A 100 -6.36 -19.85 -9.74
N GLU A 101 -6.68 -21.15 -9.75
CA GLU A 101 -6.66 -22.00 -10.96
C GLU A 101 -7.66 -21.48 -12.02
N CYS A 102 -8.93 -21.31 -11.64
CA CYS A 102 -9.98 -20.83 -12.54
C CYS A 102 -9.73 -19.41 -13.02
N TRP A 103 -9.31 -18.51 -12.11
CA TRP A 103 -8.97 -17.12 -12.41
C TRP A 103 -7.87 -17.02 -13.48
N ARG A 104 -6.90 -17.93 -13.48
CA ARG A 104 -5.77 -17.96 -14.44
C ARG A 104 -5.99 -18.88 -15.64
N SER A 105 -7.14 -19.55 -15.76
CA SER A 105 -7.43 -20.47 -16.86
C SER A 105 -8.09 -19.76 -18.03
N ASP A 106 -7.79 -20.18 -19.26
CA ASP A 106 -8.37 -19.67 -20.51
C ASP A 106 -9.87 -20.01 -20.71
N LYS A 107 -10.57 -20.35 -19.63
CA LYS A 107 -12.01 -20.68 -19.60
C LYS A 107 -12.91 -19.45 -19.48
N TRP A 108 -12.33 -18.26 -19.40
CA TRP A 108 -13.03 -16.97 -19.38
C TRP A 108 -12.07 -15.86 -19.86
N ASP A 109 -12.55 -14.89 -20.63
CA ASP A 109 -11.88 -13.59 -20.83
C ASP A 109 -12.82 -12.48 -20.33
N ALA A 110 -12.27 -11.42 -19.75
CA ALA A 110 -13.08 -10.28 -19.31
C ALA A 110 -13.74 -9.53 -20.50
N ILE A 111 -13.28 -9.76 -21.73
CA ILE A 111 -13.90 -9.24 -22.97
C ILE A 111 -15.30 -9.83 -23.22
N ASP A 112 -15.57 -11.04 -22.72
CA ASP A 112 -16.88 -11.71 -22.82
C ASP A 112 -17.95 -11.04 -21.92
N GLN A 113 -17.52 -10.08 -21.09
CA GLN A 113 -18.37 -9.19 -20.29
C GLN A 113 -18.40 -7.77 -20.86
N GLY A 114 -17.89 -7.54 -22.08
CA GLY A 114 -17.86 -6.23 -22.73
C GLY A 114 -19.25 -5.62 -22.94
N ARG A 115 -19.40 -4.33 -22.62
CA ARG A 115 -20.67 -3.60 -22.73
C ARG A 115 -20.52 -2.39 -23.66
N ASP A 116 -21.59 -2.05 -24.36
CA ASP A 116 -21.73 -0.75 -25.01
C ASP A 116 -22.12 0.33 -24.00
N TYR A 117 -21.71 1.58 -24.27
CA TYR A 117 -21.98 2.71 -23.39
C TYR A 117 -23.38 3.30 -23.65
N ASP A 118 -24.20 3.36 -22.60
CA ASP A 118 -25.56 3.88 -22.63
C ASP A 118 -25.59 5.34 -22.15
N PHE A 119 -25.82 6.28 -23.07
CA PHE A 119 -25.93 7.72 -22.76
C PHE A 119 -27.23 8.11 -22.03
N SER A 120 -28.11 7.16 -21.66
CA SER A 120 -29.27 7.42 -20.80
C SER A 120 -29.02 7.21 -19.29
N LYS A 121 -27.86 6.66 -18.91
CA LYS A 121 -27.52 6.33 -17.51
C LYS A 121 -26.21 6.97 -17.04
N PRO A 122 -26.07 7.36 -15.76
CA PRO A 122 -24.78 7.80 -15.20
C PRO A 122 -23.67 6.75 -15.41
N PHE A 123 -22.44 7.22 -15.63
CA PHE A 123 -21.27 6.34 -15.86
C PHE A 123 -21.09 5.28 -14.75
N PHE A 124 -21.20 5.69 -13.49
CA PHE A 124 -20.90 4.81 -12.35
C PHE A 124 -21.96 3.72 -12.12
N GLU A 125 -23.21 3.90 -12.57
CA GLU A 125 -24.23 2.85 -12.49
C GLU A 125 -23.92 1.70 -13.47
N GLN A 126 -23.61 2.05 -14.72
CA GLN A 126 -23.23 1.09 -15.76
C GLN A 126 -21.92 0.36 -15.41
N TRP A 127 -20.96 1.12 -14.86
CA TRP A 127 -19.69 0.59 -14.40
C TRP A 127 -19.86 -0.33 -13.19
N LEU A 128 -20.77 -0.03 -12.25
CA LEU A 128 -21.09 -0.91 -11.11
C LEU A 128 -21.77 -2.21 -11.55
N ASP A 129 -22.67 -2.17 -12.54
CA ASP A 129 -23.28 -3.38 -13.12
C ASP A 129 -22.20 -4.28 -13.77
N LEU A 130 -21.26 -3.71 -14.55
CA LEU A 130 -20.09 -4.46 -15.03
C LEU A 130 -19.20 -4.98 -13.88
N PHE A 131 -18.96 -4.15 -12.87
CA PHE A 131 -18.14 -4.49 -11.70
C PHE A 131 -18.70 -5.68 -10.91
N ASN A 132 -20.01 -5.90 -10.97
CA ASN A 132 -20.68 -7.01 -10.31
C ASN A 132 -20.76 -8.29 -11.17
N SER A 133 -20.70 -8.19 -12.51
CA SER A 133 -20.74 -9.38 -13.38
C SER A 133 -19.38 -10.02 -13.62
N VAL A 134 -18.29 -9.24 -13.65
CA VAL A 134 -16.93 -9.77 -13.81
C VAL A 134 -16.47 -10.53 -12.55
N PRO A 135 -15.88 -11.73 -12.67
CA PRO A 135 -15.35 -12.48 -11.53
C PRO A 135 -14.17 -11.78 -10.85
N ARG A 136 -13.84 -12.19 -9.62
CA ARG A 136 -12.62 -11.79 -8.89
C ARG A 136 -11.82 -12.99 -8.38
N PRO A 137 -10.47 -12.88 -8.27
CA PRO A 137 -9.65 -13.91 -7.67
C PRO A 137 -9.95 -13.99 -6.17
N ALA A 138 -10.11 -15.21 -5.65
CA ALA A 138 -10.43 -15.45 -4.24
C ALA A 138 -9.43 -14.81 -3.28
N LEU A 139 -8.14 -14.85 -3.63
CA LEU A 139 -7.03 -14.27 -2.88
C LEU A 139 -6.19 -13.43 -3.84
N GLY A 140 -5.52 -12.41 -3.31
CA GLY A 140 -4.51 -11.65 -4.03
C GLY A 140 -3.28 -12.51 -4.23
N GLN A 141 -3.28 -13.36 -5.25
CA GLN A 141 -2.22 -14.33 -5.52
C GLN A 141 -1.75 -14.21 -6.97
N ASN A 142 -0.61 -13.52 -7.15
CA ASN A 142 0.14 -13.50 -8.41
C ASN A 142 1.22 -14.60 -8.38
N GLY A 143 1.97 -14.81 -9.47
CA GLY A 143 3.15 -15.70 -9.47
C GLY A 143 2.89 -17.19 -9.22
N THR A 144 3.95 -17.99 -9.11
CA THR A 144 3.89 -19.43 -8.82
C THR A 144 3.81 -19.66 -7.31
N ASN A 145 2.68 -20.14 -6.82
CA ASN A 145 2.42 -20.30 -5.39
C ASN A 145 2.30 -21.77 -5.00
N ILE A 146 3.12 -22.20 -4.04
CA ILE A 146 3.23 -23.60 -3.58
C ILE A 146 2.84 -23.65 -2.09
N ASN A 147 1.98 -24.59 -1.69
CA ASN A 147 1.57 -24.84 -0.28
C ASN A 147 1.09 -23.58 0.47
N ALA A 148 0.27 -22.75 -0.19
CA ALA A 148 -0.08 -21.40 0.27
C ALA A 148 -1.59 -21.09 0.10
N GLU A 149 -2.46 -22.08 0.35
CA GLU A 149 -3.90 -22.05 0.06
C GLU A 149 -4.68 -20.93 0.75
N TYR A 150 -4.10 -20.37 1.82
CA TYR A 150 -4.70 -19.27 2.58
C TYR A 150 -4.03 -17.92 2.28
N ALA A 151 -2.76 -17.89 1.84
CA ALA A 151 -1.95 -16.67 1.78
C ALA A 151 -2.56 -15.61 0.84
N ASN A 152 -2.74 -14.39 1.36
CA ASN A 152 -3.41 -13.30 0.65
C ASN A 152 -2.42 -12.13 0.38
N PHE A 153 -2.65 -11.37 -0.69
CA PHE A 153 -1.75 -10.30 -1.18
C PHE A 153 -0.29 -10.71 -1.39
N VAL A 154 -0.07 -11.92 -1.88
CA VAL A 154 1.24 -12.48 -2.23
C VAL A 154 1.43 -12.62 -3.75
N GLN A 155 2.68 -12.76 -4.16
CA GLN A 155 3.11 -13.19 -5.48
C GLN A 155 3.91 -14.52 -5.28
N ASP A 156 4.86 -14.92 -6.14
CA ASP A 156 5.58 -16.21 -6.26
C ASP A 156 6.06 -16.96 -4.97
N VAL A 157 5.15 -17.37 -4.07
CA VAL A 157 5.49 -17.98 -2.76
C VAL A 157 5.76 -19.48 -2.80
N LYS A 158 6.60 -19.94 -1.87
CA LYS A 158 6.67 -21.34 -1.43
C LYS A 158 6.43 -21.44 0.07
N ASN A 159 5.40 -22.19 0.45
CA ASN A 159 4.78 -22.39 1.76
C ASN A 159 4.65 -21.11 2.60
N VAL A 160 3.41 -20.67 2.81
CA VAL A 160 3.06 -19.46 3.58
C VAL A 160 1.67 -19.62 4.18
N TYR A 161 1.52 -19.38 5.48
CA TYR A 161 0.20 -19.34 6.13
C TYR A 161 -0.05 -18.00 6.83
N LEU A 162 -0.18 -16.91 6.05
CA LEU A 162 -1.40 -16.08 6.09
C LEU A 162 -1.31 -14.54 6.19
N SER A 163 -0.35 -13.85 5.56
CA SER A 163 -0.57 -12.39 5.38
C SER A 163 0.17 -11.66 4.27
N THR A 164 0.01 -10.33 4.30
CA THR A 164 -0.28 -9.48 3.15
C THR A 164 0.88 -8.59 2.70
N SER A 165 2.05 -9.20 2.48
CA SER A 165 2.75 -9.19 1.19
C SER A 165 4.20 -9.68 1.27
N VAL A 166 4.40 -10.99 1.49
CA VAL A 166 5.72 -11.62 1.25
C VAL A 166 6.12 -11.32 -0.20
N ILE A 167 7.32 -10.77 -0.48
CA ILE A 167 7.83 -10.39 -1.82
C ILE A 167 9.35 -10.12 -1.83
N TRP A 168 10.28 -10.81 -2.52
CA TRP A 168 10.25 -12.18 -3.05
C TRP A 168 11.29 -13.09 -2.39
N ASN A 169 10.81 -13.82 -1.38
CA ASN A 169 11.49 -14.87 -0.65
C ASN A 169 10.40 -15.60 0.16
N SER A 170 10.54 -16.87 0.52
CA SER A 170 9.50 -17.59 1.29
C SER A 170 10.06 -18.78 2.10
N GLU A 171 9.16 -19.68 2.51
CA GLU A 171 9.23 -20.81 3.43
C GLU A 171 9.87 -20.62 4.83
N ASP A 172 9.34 -21.24 5.89
CA ASP A 172 7.95 -21.71 6.14
C ASP A 172 6.85 -20.61 6.10
N VAL A 173 7.22 -19.36 6.39
CA VAL A 173 6.36 -18.16 6.49
C VAL A 173 4.98 -18.31 7.15
N TYR A 174 4.97 -18.41 8.47
CA TYR A 174 3.80 -18.73 9.29
C TYR A 174 3.56 -17.72 10.43
N TYR A 175 3.07 -16.51 10.23
CA TYR A 175 1.79 -16.29 9.57
C TYR A 175 1.61 -14.86 9.04
N SER A 176 2.58 -13.96 9.19
CA SER A 176 2.30 -12.52 8.98
C SER A 176 3.45 -11.64 8.53
N THR A 177 3.06 -10.62 7.77
CA THR A 177 3.88 -10.20 6.64
C THR A 177 3.42 -8.85 6.03
N ASN A 178 4.23 -7.78 6.16
CA ASN A 178 4.83 -7.05 5.02
C ASN A 178 5.74 -8.01 4.23
N VAL A 179 7.06 -7.80 4.24
CA VAL A 179 8.11 -8.82 3.98
C VAL A 179 8.52 -9.06 2.51
N THR A 180 8.83 -7.94 1.86
CA THR A 180 10.18 -7.60 1.35
C THR A 180 11.25 -8.72 1.34
N SER A 181 12.06 -8.78 0.27
CA SER A 181 12.80 -9.91 -0.35
C SER A 181 13.78 -10.76 0.47
N ALA A 182 13.40 -11.07 1.69
CA ALA A 182 14.09 -11.95 2.59
C ALA A 182 13.03 -12.81 3.31
N SER A 183 13.35 -14.04 3.66
CA SER A 183 12.45 -15.00 4.34
C SER A 183 13.27 -16.21 4.72
N LYS A 184 12.75 -16.94 5.71
CA LYS A 184 13.32 -18.17 6.30
C LYS A 184 12.55 -18.47 7.57
N ASN A 185 11.94 -19.66 7.64
CA ASN A 185 11.28 -20.29 8.80
C ASN A 185 10.61 -19.27 9.74
N ILE A 186 9.77 -18.46 9.12
CA ILE A 186 8.86 -17.53 9.79
C ILE A 186 7.60 -18.29 10.20
N VAL A 187 6.69 -17.72 10.98
CA VAL A 187 6.63 -17.77 12.46
C VAL A 187 7.40 -16.61 13.08
N ASP A 188 6.78 -15.71 13.85
CA ASP A 188 5.44 -15.10 13.75
C ASP A 188 5.24 -14.23 12.48
N SER A 189 5.89 -13.08 12.46
CA SER A 189 5.22 -11.85 12.02
C SER A 189 6.18 -10.70 11.77
N LEU A 190 6.05 -10.04 10.62
CA LEU A 190 7.10 -9.15 10.17
C LEU A 190 6.60 -7.98 9.32
N ASN A 191 7.41 -6.92 9.25
CA ASN A 191 7.29 -5.91 8.21
C ASN A 191 8.05 -6.28 6.90
N ILE A 192 8.91 -7.30 6.84
CA ILE A 192 10.15 -7.32 7.62
C ILE A 192 10.84 -5.97 7.37
N ASP A 193 11.23 -5.75 6.12
CA ASP A 193 12.60 -5.39 5.71
C ASP A 193 13.61 -5.71 6.82
N SER A 194 14.12 -6.93 6.84
CA SER A 194 14.86 -7.65 7.89
C SER A 194 15.25 -9.00 7.26
N SER A 195 15.77 -9.97 8.02
CA SER A 195 15.33 -11.38 8.08
C SER A 195 16.44 -12.29 8.63
N GLU A 196 16.22 -13.22 9.57
CA GLU A 196 17.23 -14.26 9.91
C GLU A 196 16.77 -15.66 10.38
N PHE A 197 15.78 -15.84 11.27
CA PHE A 197 15.34 -17.17 11.77
C PHE A 197 13.94 -17.62 11.33
N ILE A 198 12.82 -16.93 11.59
CA ILE A 198 12.69 -15.61 12.28
C ILE A 198 11.72 -15.60 13.47
N TYR A 199 11.19 -16.75 13.86
CA TYR A 199 10.49 -16.90 15.14
C TYR A 199 11.49 -16.51 16.24
N GLU A 200 11.17 -15.58 17.15
CA GLU A 200 9.83 -15.15 17.61
C GLU A 200 9.32 -13.74 17.16
N SER A 201 9.86 -13.13 16.08
CA SER A 201 9.28 -12.01 15.26
C SER A 201 9.05 -10.54 15.78
N ILE A 202 9.06 -9.51 14.87
CA ILE A 202 9.57 -8.10 15.14
C ILE A 202 9.26 -6.94 14.07
N GLY A 203 9.93 -5.73 14.00
CA GLY A 203 9.77 -4.63 12.93
C GLY A 203 10.99 -3.67 12.56
N CYS A 204 11.46 -3.47 11.27
CA CYS A 204 12.96 -3.42 10.97
C CYS A 204 13.70 -2.59 9.83
N THR A 205 14.78 -3.18 9.28
CA THR A 205 16.14 -2.83 8.84
C THR A 205 16.89 -2.06 9.91
N ARG A 206 17.94 -2.66 10.53
CA ARG A 206 17.77 -3.51 11.75
C ARG A 206 18.01 -5.01 11.34
N ASN A 207 18.59 -5.94 12.15
CA ASN A 207 18.67 -7.43 11.84
C ASN A 207 19.55 -8.32 12.76
N TYR A 208 19.08 -9.44 13.31
CA TYR A 208 19.71 -10.15 14.47
C TYR A 208 19.95 -11.65 14.18
N ARG A 209 20.40 -12.54 15.09
CA ARG A 209 20.64 -13.98 14.75
C ARG A 209 19.33 -14.78 14.65
N THR A 210 18.28 -14.15 14.13
CA THR A 210 17.01 -14.06 14.85
C THR A 210 17.23 -14.36 16.33
N ALA A 211 16.40 -15.23 16.89
CA ALA A 211 15.79 -14.88 18.15
C ALA A 211 16.69 -15.09 19.39
N PHE A 212 16.31 -14.76 20.63
CA PHE A 212 14.97 -14.60 21.21
C PHE A 212 14.08 -13.40 20.73
N CYS A 213 14.62 -12.52 19.86
CA CYS A 213 14.04 -11.38 19.09
C CYS A 213 14.35 -9.91 19.47
N PHE A 214 14.28 -9.02 18.45
CA PHE A 214 15.02 -7.75 18.28
C PHE A 214 14.23 -6.59 17.62
N TRP A 215 14.35 -6.37 16.29
CA TRP A 215 13.81 -5.21 15.59
C TRP A 215 14.63 -3.91 15.79
N SER A 216 15.97 -3.99 15.85
CA SER A 216 16.90 -2.94 16.32
C SER A 216 18.08 -2.71 15.32
N ARG A 217 18.51 -1.46 15.00
CA ARG A 217 19.45 -1.06 13.89
C ARG A 217 20.92 -1.27 14.29
N GLU A 218 21.14 -2.40 14.95
CA GLU A 218 21.82 -2.44 16.25
C GLU A 218 22.36 -3.86 16.55
N CYS A 219 22.98 -4.59 15.60
CA CYS A 219 23.08 -6.07 15.72
C CYS A 219 24.33 -6.80 15.18
N ILE A 220 24.73 -7.88 15.88
CA ILE A 220 25.02 -9.26 15.40
C ILE A 220 25.52 -10.10 16.61
N ASP A 221 25.14 -11.38 16.69
CA ASP A 221 25.56 -12.39 17.71
C ASP A 221 25.53 -11.96 19.20
N SER A 222 24.75 -10.93 19.50
CA SER A 222 24.82 -10.18 20.75
C SER A 222 23.47 -10.23 21.47
N ALA A 223 23.39 -10.97 22.58
CA ALA A 223 22.12 -11.15 23.28
C ALA A 223 21.74 -9.89 24.07
N PHE A 224 20.47 -9.47 23.94
CA PHE A 224 19.88 -8.32 24.64
C PHE A 224 20.56 -6.98 24.30
N LEU A 225 20.11 -6.33 23.21
CA LEU A 225 20.58 -5.01 22.77
C LEU A 225 19.46 -3.96 22.73
N ALA A 226 19.83 -2.68 22.87
CA ALA A 226 18.95 -1.51 22.72
C ALA A 226 19.74 -0.23 22.39
N TYR A 227 19.17 0.62 21.53
CA TYR A 227 19.66 1.90 20.97
C TYR A 227 21.17 2.00 20.64
N CYS A 228 21.77 0.86 20.29
CA CYS A 228 23.15 0.74 19.84
C CYS A 228 23.43 1.52 18.55
N VAL A 229 24.71 1.75 18.27
CA VAL A 229 25.17 1.95 16.89
C VAL A 229 26.45 1.15 16.70
N ASN A 230 26.45 0.16 15.80
CA ASN A 230 27.61 -0.68 15.46
C ASN A 230 28.28 -1.33 16.69
N VAL A 231 27.67 -2.39 17.23
CA VAL A 231 28.24 -3.15 18.36
C VAL A 231 28.37 -4.63 18.03
N THR A 232 29.41 -5.29 18.55
CA THR A 232 29.76 -6.67 18.18
C THR A 232 30.26 -7.45 19.40
N ASN A 233 29.84 -8.71 19.57
CA ASN A 233 30.14 -9.49 20.77
C ASN A 233 29.84 -8.68 22.04
N CYS A 234 28.58 -8.27 22.18
CA CYS A 234 28.11 -7.48 23.31
C CYS A 234 26.94 -8.18 24.00
N ILE A 235 26.80 -8.03 25.32
CA ILE A 235 25.70 -8.69 26.07
C ILE A 235 25.07 -7.69 27.03
N GLY A 236 23.75 -7.52 26.92
CA GLY A 236 22.93 -6.75 27.86
C GLY A 236 23.26 -5.25 27.90
N CYS A 237 23.54 -4.63 26.77
CA CYS A 237 23.83 -3.20 26.68
C CYS A 237 23.24 -2.63 25.37
N VAL A 238 23.02 -1.33 25.20
CA VAL A 238 24.07 -0.30 25.24
C VAL A 238 23.43 1.10 25.19
N ASN A 239 24.24 2.17 25.24
CA ASN A 239 24.03 3.38 24.41
C ASN A 239 25.37 3.86 23.77
N LEU A 240 26.42 3.05 23.91
CA LEU A 240 27.73 3.19 23.27
C LEU A 240 27.62 3.03 21.74
N ARG A 241 28.69 3.44 21.04
CA ARG A 241 28.79 3.34 19.58
C ARG A 241 30.15 2.83 19.16
N ASN A 242 30.20 1.97 18.14
CA ASN A 242 31.44 1.43 17.55
C ASN A 242 32.31 0.67 18.58
N VAL A 243 31.71 -0.27 19.32
CA VAL A 243 32.40 -1.03 20.41
C VAL A 243 32.25 -2.54 20.27
N SER A 244 33.25 -3.27 20.77
CA SER A 244 33.27 -4.74 20.79
C SER A 244 33.71 -5.31 22.14
N TYR A 245 33.29 -6.54 22.46
CA TYR A 245 33.62 -7.25 23.71
C TYR A 245 33.21 -6.48 24.96
N HIS A 246 31.93 -6.11 25.04
CA HIS A 246 31.36 -5.39 26.19
C HIS A 246 30.22 -6.17 26.86
N ILE A 247 30.20 -6.17 28.19
CA ILE A 247 29.09 -6.70 29.00
C ILE A 247 28.68 -5.60 29.96
N PHE A 248 27.42 -5.17 29.91
CA PHE A 248 26.91 -4.00 30.67
C PHE A 248 27.83 -2.76 30.58
N ASN A 249 28.13 -2.32 29.36
CA ASN A 249 29.03 -1.20 29.01
C ASN A 249 30.51 -1.32 29.48
N LYS A 250 30.91 -2.37 30.21
CA LYS A 250 32.33 -2.60 30.56
C LYS A 250 33.05 -3.34 29.43
N LYS A 251 34.20 -2.80 29.00
CA LYS A 251 35.14 -3.44 28.05
C LYS A 251 35.93 -4.57 28.72
N TYR A 252 36.21 -5.62 27.95
CA TYR A 252 37.03 -6.78 28.32
C TYR A 252 38.06 -7.09 27.21
N THR A 253 39.04 -7.96 27.48
CA THR A 253 39.72 -8.69 26.38
C THR A 253 38.76 -9.74 25.78
N LYS A 254 39.13 -10.33 24.65
CA LYS A 254 38.32 -11.39 24.01
C LYS A 254 38.23 -12.63 24.90
N GLU A 255 39.33 -12.99 25.54
CA GLU A 255 39.50 -14.17 26.40
C GLU A 255 38.70 -14.00 27.70
N GLU A 256 38.76 -12.81 28.29
CA GLU A 256 37.92 -12.43 29.43
C GLU A 256 36.43 -12.42 29.07
N PHE A 257 36.08 -11.90 27.89
CA PHE A 257 34.69 -11.80 27.43
C PHE A 257 34.05 -13.19 27.26
N GLU A 258 34.71 -14.12 26.56
CA GLU A 258 34.17 -15.48 26.37
C GLU A 258 34.03 -16.22 27.72
N LYS A 259 35.01 -16.08 28.63
CA LYS A 259 34.88 -16.62 29.99
C LYS A 259 33.67 -16.00 30.72
N LYS A 260 33.50 -14.68 30.66
CA LYS A 260 32.37 -13.99 31.31
C LYS A 260 31.03 -14.33 30.68
N LYS A 261 30.98 -14.60 29.38
CA LYS A 261 29.79 -15.04 28.64
C LYS A 261 29.31 -16.42 29.10
N GLU A 262 30.22 -17.38 29.30
CA GLU A 262 29.88 -18.69 29.89
C GLU A 262 29.40 -18.58 31.34
N GLU A 263 30.03 -17.73 32.16
CA GLU A 263 29.59 -17.46 33.55
C GLU A 263 28.14 -16.92 33.66
N LEU A 264 27.55 -16.37 32.58
CA LEU A 264 26.14 -15.93 32.56
C LEU A 264 25.14 -17.08 32.38
N ALA A 265 25.59 -18.25 31.90
CA ALA A 265 24.79 -19.45 31.67
C ALA A 265 23.44 -19.20 30.94
N LEU A 266 23.44 -18.35 29.90
CA LEU A 266 22.22 -17.92 29.19
C LEU A 266 21.44 -19.06 28.51
N TYR A 267 22.07 -20.21 28.31
CA TYR A 267 21.44 -21.45 27.82
C TYR A 267 20.53 -22.11 28.87
N MET A 268 20.69 -21.82 30.17
CA MET A 268 19.80 -22.32 31.22
C MET A 268 18.61 -21.38 31.42
N LYS A 269 17.41 -21.96 31.63
CA LYS A 269 16.18 -21.21 31.94
C LYS A 269 16.32 -20.29 33.16
N SER A 270 17.16 -20.67 34.13
CA SER A 270 17.54 -19.85 35.29
C SER A 270 18.41 -18.65 34.89
N GLY A 271 19.51 -18.90 34.16
CA GLY A 271 20.44 -17.86 33.67
C GLY A 271 19.76 -16.86 32.74
N PHE A 272 19.00 -17.34 31.74
CA PHE A 272 18.23 -16.50 30.83
C PHE A 272 17.22 -15.61 31.57
N LYS A 273 16.46 -16.16 32.54
CA LYS A 273 15.50 -15.38 33.32
C LYS A 273 16.20 -14.34 34.19
N ALA A 274 17.29 -14.70 34.86
CA ALA A 274 18.08 -13.76 35.66
C ALA A 274 18.67 -12.63 34.79
N PHE A 275 19.19 -12.96 33.60
CA PHE A 275 19.76 -11.97 32.70
C PHE A 275 18.69 -11.05 32.11
N LYS A 276 17.53 -11.58 31.67
CA LYS A 276 16.43 -10.77 31.12
C LYS A 276 15.91 -9.75 32.13
N GLU A 277 15.77 -10.13 33.40
CA GLU A 277 15.39 -9.19 34.46
C GLU A 277 16.51 -8.22 34.86
N LYS A 278 17.79 -8.58 34.69
CA LYS A 278 18.92 -7.64 34.86
C LYS A 278 18.98 -6.61 33.71
N PHE A 279 18.85 -7.06 32.47
CA PHE A 279 18.91 -6.20 31.28
C PHE A 279 17.77 -5.17 31.24
N LYS A 280 16.54 -5.59 31.57
CA LYS A 280 15.40 -4.67 31.72
C LYS A 280 15.70 -3.50 32.65
N LYS A 281 16.37 -3.76 33.79
CA LYS A 281 16.74 -2.71 34.75
C LYS A 281 17.84 -1.81 34.19
N PHE A 282 18.88 -2.40 33.60
CA PHE A 282 20.00 -1.68 33.00
C PHE A 282 19.57 -0.72 31.87
N MET A 283 18.63 -1.10 31.01
CA MET A 283 18.13 -0.21 29.95
C MET A 283 17.52 1.10 30.47
N LEU A 284 16.93 1.10 31.68
CA LEU A 284 16.29 2.27 32.27
C LEU A 284 17.30 3.31 32.79
N GLU A 285 18.59 2.99 32.76
CA GLU A 285 19.70 3.88 33.11
C GLU A 285 20.14 4.78 31.91
N PHE A 286 19.48 4.67 30.74
CA PHE A 286 19.91 5.32 29.48
C PHE A 286 18.78 6.06 28.72
N PRO A 287 19.09 7.14 27.96
CA PRO A 287 18.10 7.96 27.24
C PRO A 287 17.64 7.39 25.88
N VAL A 288 16.49 7.87 25.42
CA VAL A 288 15.76 7.43 24.21
C VAL A 288 15.51 8.60 23.24
N ARG A 289 15.32 8.33 21.94
CA ARG A 289 15.06 9.34 20.88
C ARG A 289 13.56 9.59 20.67
N TYR A 290 13.16 10.86 20.58
CA TYR A 290 11.76 11.29 20.33
C TYR A 290 11.20 10.82 18.99
N ALA A 291 11.89 11.12 17.89
CA ALA A 291 11.45 10.75 16.55
C ALA A 291 12.65 10.53 15.63
N ASN A 292 12.54 9.57 14.71
CA ASN A 292 13.57 9.29 13.70
C ASN A 292 13.44 10.23 12.49
N ILE A 293 13.28 11.55 12.72
CA ILE A 293 13.04 12.56 11.66
C ILE A 293 14.31 12.71 10.77
N VAL A 294 14.77 13.86 10.26
CA VAL A 294 15.15 15.01 11.07
C VAL A 294 15.30 16.29 10.23
N HIS A 295 14.13 16.73 9.72
CA HIS A 295 13.70 18.13 9.68
C HIS A 295 14.23 19.08 8.59
N SER A 296 13.31 19.94 8.16
CA SER A 296 13.47 21.35 7.79
C SER A 296 12.05 21.96 7.70
N VAL A 297 11.89 23.23 7.32
CA VAL A 297 10.55 23.87 7.15
C VAL A 297 9.67 23.06 6.19
N ASN A 298 8.46 22.63 6.61
CA ASN A 298 7.43 22.09 5.71
C ASN A 298 7.63 20.62 5.25
N SER A 299 7.02 19.62 5.90
CA SER A 299 6.84 18.23 5.38
C SER A 299 5.78 17.46 6.21
N THR A 300 5.52 16.18 5.90
CA THR A 300 4.52 15.28 6.49
C THR A 300 4.90 13.84 6.14
N GLY A 301 4.83 12.88 7.09
CA GLY A 301 5.88 11.87 7.10
C GLY A 301 5.71 10.55 7.85
N ASP A 302 6.83 9.81 7.92
CA ASP A 302 7.16 8.56 8.64
C ASP A 302 8.71 8.29 8.43
N ASP A 303 9.38 7.17 8.69
CA ASP A 303 10.87 6.98 8.53
C ASP A 303 11.61 7.26 7.13
N LEU A 304 11.23 8.22 6.25
CA LEU A 304 12.10 8.85 5.19
C LEU A 304 12.47 10.29 5.63
N TYR A 305 12.54 10.39 6.92
CA TYR A 305 11.87 11.41 7.71
C TYR A 305 12.74 12.70 7.56
N ASN A 306 12.28 13.87 7.13
CA ASN A 306 10.94 14.36 6.76
C ASN A 306 11.11 15.59 5.83
N CYS A 307 10.97 15.43 4.50
CA CYS A 307 11.83 16.11 3.49
C CYS A 307 11.20 16.48 2.10
N LYS A 308 11.44 17.66 1.49
CA LYS A 308 10.78 19.01 1.60
C LYS A 308 10.02 19.31 0.26
N ASN A 309 8.80 19.86 0.12
CA ASN A 309 7.67 20.12 1.02
C ASN A 309 6.39 19.38 0.51
N VAL A 310 5.85 18.42 1.26
CA VAL A 310 4.57 17.70 1.02
C VAL A 310 3.40 18.48 1.65
N GLN A 311 2.20 17.91 1.58
CA GLN A 311 1.30 17.88 2.76
C GLN A 311 0.91 16.48 3.32
N TRP A 312 1.42 15.33 2.84
CA TRP A 312 1.10 14.00 3.39
C TRP A 312 2.22 12.94 3.41
N GLY A 313 2.28 12.19 4.52
CA GLY A 313 3.22 11.09 4.76
C GLY A 313 2.84 9.75 4.14
N PHE A 314 3.85 8.96 3.80
CA PHE A 314 3.79 7.77 2.95
C PHE A 314 4.37 6.52 3.64
N SER A 315 4.58 5.43 2.87
CA SER A 315 5.78 4.59 3.09
C SER A 315 6.97 4.82 2.14
N THR A 316 6.89 5.74 1.16
CA THR A 316 8.10 6.42 0.65
C THR A 316 8.27 7.61 1.54
N LYS A 317 8.57 7.29 2.79
CA LYS A 317 7.81 7.77 3.96
C LYS A 317 7.55 9.29 4.00
N ASP A 318 8.40 10.11 3.36
CA ASP A 318 8.31 11.56 3.13
C ASP A 318 9.37 11.99 2.09
N ALA A 319 8.99 12.10 0.81
CA ALA A 319 9.84 12.69 -0.25
C ALA A 319 9.02 13.36 -1.36
N GLU A 320 9.42 14.57 -1.77
CA GLU A 320 8.46 15.62 -2.11
C GLU A 320 8.59 16.20 -3.54
N ASN A 321 7.54 16.67 -4.21
CA ASN A 321 6.18 17.04 -3.75
C ASN A 321 5.18 15.88 -3.75
N VAL A 322 4.43 15.71 -2.66
CA VAL A 322 3.24 14.84 -2.58
C VAL A 322 2.25 15.43 -1.60
N LYS A 323 0.95 15.31 -1.89
CA LYS A 323 -0.12 15.84 -1.05
C LYS A 323 -1.23 14.79 -1.14
N TYR A 324 -1.57 14.13 -0.03
CA TYR A 324 -2.39 12.91 0.10
C TYR A 324 -1.61 11.56 -0.15
N SER A 325 -1.57 10.60 0.81
CA SER A 325 -0.56 9.48 0.82
C SER A 325 -0.73 8.29 1.84
N TYR A 326 0.30 7.40 1.93
CA TYR A 326 0.54 6.05 2.54
C TYR A 326 -0.22 4.85 1.92
N ARG A 327 0.43 3.75 1.49
CA ARG A 327 1.85 3.35 1.38
C ARG A 327 2.41 3.73 0.00
N CYS A 328 3.73 3.93 -0.12
CA CYS A 328 4.44 4.10 -1.39
C CYS A 328 5.83 3.43 -1.29
N PRO A 329 6.34 2.83 -2.38
CA PRO A 329 7.72 3.07 -2.87
C PRO A 329 7.78 3.06 -4.42
N GLY A 330 8.20 4.10 -5.16
CA GLY A 330 8.51 5.51 -4.83
C GLY A 330 7.81 6.54 -5.76
N PRO A 331 7.71 7.83 -5.39
CA PRO A 331 6.83 8.83 -6.02
C PRO A 331 7.56 9.89 -6.87
N LYS A 332 6.78 10.74 -7.55
CA LYS A 332 6.97 12.20 -7.80
C LYS A 332 6.04 12.64 -8.95
N ASP A 333 4.91 13.33 -8.77
CA ASP A 333 4.24 13.90 -7.59
C ASP A 333 2.92 13.13 -7.28
N SER A 334 2.02 13.60 -6.40
CA SER A 334 0.79 12.86 -6.04
C SER A 334 -0.32 13.67 -5.35
N MET A 335 -1.57 13.25 -5.62
CA MET A 335 -2.82 13.40 -4.85
C MET A 335 -3.80 12.23 -5.10
N ASP A 336 -3.69 11.02 -4.54
CA ASP A 336 -3.19 10.64 -3.23
C ASP A 336 -2.16 9.46 -3.36
N VAL A 337 -1.84 8.68 -2.31
CA VAL A 337 -1.14 7.36 -2.43
C VAL A 337 -1.62 6.29 -1.42
N THR A 338 -1.74 5.02 -1.88
CA THR A 338 -2.13 3.77 -1.19
C THR A 338 -2.13 2.62 -2.23
N HIS A 339 -1.45 1.48 -2.14
CA HIS A 339 -0.53 0.93 -1.14
C HIS A 339 0.79 0.41 -1.78
N LEU A 340 0.95 0.58 -3.10
CA LEU A 340 2.11 0.28 -3.94
C LEU A 340 1.99 1.21 -5.16
N GLY A 341 3.14 1.52 -5.76
CA GLY A 341 3.25 2.05 -7.11
C GLY A 341 4.44 1.33 -7.74
N HIS A 342 5.59 1.95 -7.95
CA HIS A 342 6.03 3.34 -8.12
C HIS A 342 5.07 4.26 -8.91
N GLY A 343 5.33 5.57 -8.90
CA GLY A 343 4.33 6.60 -9.23
C GLY A 343 4.46 7.35 -10.57
N GLU A 344 3.44 8.16 -10.87
CA GLU A 344 3.21 8.76 -12.20
C GLU A 344 2.97 10.29 -12.25
N LEU A 345 2.64 10.95 -11.12
CA LEU A 345 1.68 12.08 -10.98
C LEU A 345 0.21 11.65 -10.68
N ILE A 346 -0.03 10.89 -9.61
CA ILE A 346 -1.30 10.15 -9.37
C ILE A 346 -2.45 11.00 -8.81
N TYR A 347 -3.68 10.79 -9.30
CA TYR A 347 -4.96 11.18 -8.67
C TYR A 347 -6.12 10.34 -9.23
N GLU A 348 -6.79 9.44 -8.51
CA GLU A 348 -6.64 8.91 -7.13
C GLU A 348 -6.66 7.36 -7.23
N HIS A 349 -5.93 6.58 -6.43
CA HIS A 349 -5.39 5.26 -6.85
C HIS A 349 -5.77 4.09 -5.90
N ALA A 350 -5.47 2.85 -6.31
CA ALA A 350 -5.38 1.65 -5.47
C ALA A 350 -4.88 0.41 -6.28
N MET A 351 -4.14 -0.57 -5.74
CA MET A 351 -3.14 -0.52 -4.66
C MET A 351 -1.88 -1.38 -4.98
N GLY A 352 -1.29 -1.37 -6.18
CA GLY A 352 -1.39 -0.42 -7.29
C GLY A 352 -0.56 -0.86 -8.50
N GLY A 353 -0.51 -0.03 -9.55
CA GLY A 353 0.12 -0.34 -10.84
C GLY A 353 1.63 -0.58 -10.72
N SER A 354 2.10 -1.71 -11.23
CA SER A 354 3.48 -2.20 -11.05
C SER A 354 4.38 -1.83 -12.23
N ASP A 355 5.69 -2.07 -12.12
CA ASP A 355 6.66 -1.65 -13.16
C ASP A 355 6.40 -2.27 -14.55
N PRO A 356 6.41 -1.50 -15.65
CA PRO A 356 6.24 -0.05 -15.73
C PRO A 356 4.75 0.35 -15.70
N SER A 357 4.39 1.46 -15.04
CA SER A 357 3.02 2.01 -15.09
C SER A 357 3.02 3.55 -15.14
N ARG A 358 2.06 4.15 -15.85
CA ARG A 358 1.97 5.61 -16.05
C ARG A 358 0.52 6.07 -16.33
N ASN A 359 0.14 7.24 -15.81
CA ASN A 359 -1.14 7.92 -16.09
C ASN A 359 -2.38 7.03 -15.83
N CYS A 360 -2.41 6.36 -14.67
CA CYS A 360 -3.37 5.38 -14.20
C CYS A 360 -4.22 5.93 -13.04
N LYS A 361 -5.38 6.51 -13.38
CA LYS A 361 -6.25 7.25 -12.46
C LYS A 361 -7.47 6.44 -12.02
N PHE A 362 -7.94 6.63 -10.79
CA PHE A 362 -9.18 6.03 -10.25
C PHE A 362 -9.21 4.50 -10.33
N ILE A 363 -8.08 3.87 -10.03
CA ILE A 363 -7.90 2.41 -10.10
C ILE A 363 -8.15 1.73 -8.74
N ILE A 364 -8.57 0.46 -8.73
CA ILE A 364 -8.81 -0.36 -7.51
C ILE A 364 -7.75 -1.45 -7.34
N TRP A 365 -7.45 -2.20 -8.40
CA TRP A 365 -6.36 -3.16 -8.43
C TRP A 365 -5.54 -3.00 -9.70
N GLY A 366 -4.39 -2.33 -9.60
CA GLY A 366 -3.37 -2.32 -10.65
C GLY A 366 -2.54 -3.62 -10.69
N SER A 367 -2.09 -3.99 -11.88
CA SER A 367 -1.04 -4.99 -12.11
C SER A 367 0.12 -4.33 -12.89
N PRO A 368 1.17 -5.05 -13.33
CA PRO A 368 2.22 -4.46 -14.18
C PRO A 368 1.73 -3.96 -15.54
N ALA A 369 2.52 -3.09 -16.17
CA ALA A 369 2.40 -2.66 -17.57
C ALA A 369 1.07 -1.97 -17.92
N LEU A 370 0.75 -0.86 -17.25
CA LEU A 370 -0.44 -0.05 -17.53
C LEU A 370 -0.09 1.38 -17.98
N GLU A 371 -0.68 1.84 -19.08
CA GLU A 371 -0.44 3.19 -19.64
C GLU A 371 -1.75 3.85 -20.10
N ASP A 372 -1.98 5.11 -19.71
CA ASP A 372 -3.18 5.89 -20.05
C ASP A 372 -4.50 5.17 -19.70
N VAL A 373 -4.75 5.04 -18.39
CA VAL A 373 -5.86 4.27 -17.81
C VAL A 373 -6.70 5.14 -16.88
N SER A 374 -8.02 5.00 -16.92
CA SER A 374 -8.93 5.63 -15.95
C SER A 374 -10.09 4.71 -15.55
N TYR A 375 -10.45 4.72 -14.26
CA TYR A 375 -11.58 3.98 -13.67
C TYR A 375 -11.49 2.45 -13.85
N SER A 376 -10.45 1.81 -13.30
CA SER A 376 -10.17 0.39 -13.59
C SER A 376 -9.97 -0.54 -12.39
N ASP A 377 -10.33 -1.81 -12.56
CA ASP A 377 -10.09 -2.91 -11.60
C ASP A 377 -9.38 -4.09 -12.30
N PHE A 378 -8.53 -4.82 -11.58
CA PHE A 378 -7.73 -6.01 -11.98
C PHE A 378 -6.94 -6.01 -13.32
N CYS A 379 -6.89 -4.94 -14.12
CA CYS A 379 -6.21 -4.91 -15.43
C CYS A 379 -4.67 -5.10 -15.36
N ALA A 380 -4.04 -5.50 -16.49
CA ALA A 380 -2.57 -5.60 -16.68
C ALA A 380 -2.18 -5.44 -18.16
N SER A 381 -0.89 -5.16 -18.43
CA SER A 381 -0.25 -5.22 -19.76
C SER A 381 -1.07 -4.61 -20.91
N SER A 382 -1.73 -3.48 -20.63
CA SER A 382 -2.78 -2.90 -21.47
C SER A 382 -2.75 -1.38 -21.40
N SER A 383 -3.12 -0.70 -22.48
CA SER A 383 -3.07 0.76 -22.55
C SER A 383 -4.28 1.39 -23.25
N ASN A 384 -4.51 2.68 -23.03
CA ASN A 384 -5.66 3.42 -23.58
C ASN A 384 -6.98 2.77 -23.14
N LEU A 385 -7.30 2.89 -21.84
CA LEU A 385 -8.45 2.23 -21.22
C LEU A 385 -9.32 3.19 -20.40
N PHE A 386 -10.64 3.09 -20.53
CA PHE A 386 -11.60 3.89 -19.77
C PHE A 386 -12.74 3.02 -19.19
N GLY A 387 -12.84 2.90 -17.87
CA GLY A 387 -13.89 2.10 -17.22
C GLY A 387 -13.70 0.58 -17.28
N CYS A 388 -12.47 0.09 -17.46
CA CYS A 388 -12.19 -1.33 -17.71
C CYS A 388 -12.01 -2.18 -16.43
N ILE A 389 -12.55 -3.39 -16.40
CA ILE A 389 -12.53 -4.30 -15.24
C ILE A 389 -11.97 -5.66 -15.70
N GLY A 390 -10.65 -5.83 -15.55
CA GLY A 390 -9.93 -7.11 -15.60
C GLY A 390 -8.96 -7.36 -16.76
N LEU A 391 -9.04 -6.61 -17.88
CA LEU A 391 -8.34 -6.96 -19.12
C LEU A 391 -6.80 -6.98 -19.03
N LYS A 392 -6.16 -7.98 -19.67
CA LYS A 392 -4.77 -8.40 -19.42
C LYS A 392 -3.75 -8.26 -20.55
N ASN A 393 -4.16 -7.99 -21.79
CA ASN A 393 -3.26 -7.71 -22.93
C ASN A 393 -4.07 -7.13 -24.10
N LYS A 394 -4.61 -5.92 -23.93
CA LYS A 394 -5.51 -5.26 -24.90
C LYS A 394 -5.23 -3.75 -24.94
N SER A 395 -5.78 -3.07 -25.93
CA SER A 395 -5.73 -1.60 -25.99
C SER A 395 -6.94 -1.02 -26.70
N TYR A 396 -7.24 0.25 -26.42
CA TYR A 396 -8.40 1.00 -26.91
C TYR A 396 -9.72 0.35 -26.49
N CYS A 397 -9.91 0.22 -25.17
CA CYS A 397 -11.07 -0.48 -24.58
C CYS A 397 -11.88 0.40 -23.61
N ILE A 398 -13.20 0.30 -23.71
CA ILE A 398 -14.17 0.98 -22.84
C ILE A 398 -15.19 -0.05 -22.34
N LEU A 399 -15.47 -0.09 -21.02
CA LEU A 399 -16.36 -1.08 -20.38
C LEU A 399 -16.12 -2.53 -20.87
N ASN A 400 -14.85 -2.95 -20.88
CA ASN A 400 -14.33 -4.22 -21.42
C ASN A 400 -14.53 -4.49 -22.93
N LYS A 401 -15.24 -3.65 -23.68
CA LYS A 401 -15.37 -3.75 -25.13
C LYS A 401 -14.18 -3.08 -25.83
N LYS A 402 -13.67 -3.68 -26.92
CA LYS A 402 -12.57 -3.13 -27.74
C LYS A 402 -13.11 -2.31 -28.92
N TYR A 403 -12.42 -1.22 -29.25
CA TYR A 403 -12.75 -0.30 -30.34
C TYR A 403 -11.57 -0.11 -31.31
N SER A 404 -11.81 0.63 -32.41
CA SER A 404 -10.71 1.26 -33.16
C SER A 404 -10.08 2.39 -32.33
N LYS A 405 -8.87 2.83 -32.67
CA LYS A 405 -8.25 3.98 -32.00
C LYS A 405 -9.14 5.24 -32.11
N GLU A 406 -9.58 5.52 -33.33
CA GLU A 406 -10.33 6.74 -33.65
C GLU A 406 -11.71 6.74 -32.97
N ASP A 407 -12.36 5.58 -32.88
CA ASP A 407 -13.67 5.48 -32.21
C ASP A 407 -13.55 5.46 -30.69
N TYR A 408 -12.45 4.89 -30.15
CA TYR A 408 -12.10 5.03 -28.74
C TYR A 408 -11.92 6.50 -28.35
N GLU A 409 -11.12 7.27 -29.10
CA GLU A 409 -10.87 8.69 -28.81
C GLU A 409 -12.16 9.52 -28.88
N LYS A 410 -12.97 9.33 -29.94
CA LYS A 410 -14.28 9.98 -30.11
C LYS A 410 -15.28 9.62 -29.00
N LEU A 411 -15.31 8.34 -28.58
CA LEU A 411 -16.26 7.86 -27.57
C LEU A 411 -15.84 8.27 -26.15
N MET A 412 -14.56 8.13 -25.80
CA MET A 412 -14.00 8.58 -24.52
C MET A 412 -14.27 10.08 -24.30
N SER A 413 -14.02 10.93 -25.31
CA SER A 413 -14.33 12.36 -25.25
C SER A 413 -15.82 12.60 -24.93
N LYS A 414 -16.74 11.94 -25.64
CA LYS A 414 -18.19 12.05 -25.39
C LYS A 414 -18.60 11.55 -24.00
N ILE A 415 -17.95 10.52 -23.47
CA ILE A 415 -18.24 9.97 -22.13
C ILE A 415 -17.80 10.95 -21.05
N ILE A 416 -16.62 11.57 -21.17
CA ILE A 416 -16.17 12.62 -20.23
C ILE A 416 -17.14 13.81 -20.27
N ASP A 417 -17.54 14.23 -21.47
CA ASP A 417 -18.54 15.28 -21.68
C ASP A 417 -19.91 14.93 -21.08
N HIS A 418 -20.29 13.65 -21.08
CA HIS A 418 -21.51 13.15 -20.47
C HIS A 418 -21.42 13.12 -18.94
N MET A 419 -20.31 12.64 -18.37
CA MET A 419 -20.07 12.61 -16.91
C MET A 419 -20.14 14.01 -16.27
N ASN A 420 -19.72 15.05 -17.01
CA ASN A 420 -19.84 16.45 -16.57
C ASN A 420 -21.27 17.00 -16.61
N LYS A 421 -22.16 16.42 -17.44
CA LYS A 421 -23.56 16.86 -17.64
C LYS A 421 -24.55 16.02 -16.84
N MET A 422 -24.21 14.76 -16.57
CA MET A 422 -24.96 13.79 -15.76
C MET A 422 -24.04 13.20 -14.67
N PRO A 423 -23.63 14.01 -13.68
CA PRO A 423 -22.84 13.52 -12.56
C PRO A 423 -23.64 12.51 -11.72
N TYR A 424 -22.93 11.56 -11.11
CA TYR A 424 -23.48 10.69 -10.07
C TYR A 424 -23.46 11.45 -8.74
N THR A 425 -24.58 11.45 -7.99
CA THR A 425 -24.85 12.35 -6.86
C THR A 425 -25.19 11.63 -5.56
#